data_AF-A0A9P4IRB1-F1
#
_entry.id   AF-A0A9P4IRB1-F1
#
_cell.length_a   1.000
_cell.length_b   1.000
_cell.length_c   1.000
_cell.angle_alpha   90.00
_cell.angle_beta   90.00
_cell.angle_gamma   90.00
#
_symmetry.space_group_name_H-M   'P 1'
#
loop_
_entity.id
_entity.type
_entity.pdbx_description
1 polymer ?
#
loop_
_entity_poly.entity_id
_entity_poly.type
_entity_poly.pdbx_seq_one_letter_code
_entity_poly.pdbx_strand_id
1 'polypeptide(L)'
;MWPSLPFLSLYLFYSSAVDARLFSNSFGLPFVNATFDYVVVGGGNGGVAIASRLAEHYSVALIEAGGFYDMDNGNGSVVAGLAGGQHTGTSLEIKAPLIDWDFSTIPQAGADNRVFRYARGKTLGGCSARNYMAYHRPTKGSFKKWADEVGDESYTWDGVLPYFERSTQITAPDYSKRSTEFRKVAADLSHFGKGPVHVSWPNYVEPLGANTIDVYEKLGMKENKGGFSGGNLLGFGYATFAINPHDGTRSSSYTSYLKNAMEETDLKIYHRTLAKQILFTEDKAAHAVKVETVGIPYTLFANKEVILSAGTFQSPQMLMVSGIGPRRILDPLGIDVLVDLPGVGQNMQDHPFVAPAFPVTVPTVSRLFLDPEYYYRSNEQFLANASGPLSSPSGPWAWERYPSTASKETRKILDEEFPSDWPHLEHIALSAYLGDYTGTVLDPFDGKNYGSMMGILVAPMSRGNISIASADAAEPPLINPNWLTHAVDKEMIVAVFRRAREIWNKLSILDGEEYYPGKHVQSDEDILAMARKGLATVFHASSTCKMGKAPGDESGDRMGVVDTKARVYGVKGLRVVDASIMPFLPPGHPMATVYMLAEKIADDIIKAGEPGSEVTDGKVLQRP
;
A
#
# COMPACT_ATOMS: atom_id res chain seq x y z
N MET A 1 48.36 -64.18 17.38
CA MET A 1 46.95 -64.41 17.78
C MET A 1 46.15 -63.16 17.48
N TRP A 2 45.62 -63.06 16.27
CA TRP A 2 44.63 -62.06 15.86
C TRP A 2 43.52 -62.83 15.16
N PRO A 3 42.30 -62.92 15.73
CA PRO A 3 41.15 -63.37 14.97
C PRO A 3 40.10 -62.26 14.85
N SER A 4 39.84 -61.90 13.59
CA SER A 4 38.50 -61.77 12.99
C SER A 4 37.36 -61.18 13.82
N LEU A 5 36.97 -59.94 13.49
CA LEU A 5 35.64 -59.36 13.76
C LEU A 5 34.62 -59.84 12.71
N PRO A 6 33.40 -60.25 13.10
CA PRO A 6 32.35 -60.66 12.16
C PRO A 6 31.37 -59.53 11.81
N PHE A 7 31.02 -59.49 10.52
CA PHE A 7 29.72 -59.23 9.91
C PHE A 7 28.70 -58.28 10.57
N LEU A 8 28.59 -57.11 9.95
CA LEU A 8 27.41 -56.58 9.24
C LEU A 8 26.01 -57.03 9.73
N SER A 9 25.30 -56.12 10.39
CA SER A 9 23.84 -56.02 10.37
C SER A 9 23.43 -54.55 10.54
N LEU A 10 23.66 -53.75 9.48
CA LEU A 10 23.13 -52.40 9.42
C LEU A 10 21.64 -52.50 9.05
N TYR A 11 20.81 -52.12 10.01
CA TYR A 11 19.38 -51.94 9.85
C TYR A 11 19.06 -51.09 8.62
N LEU A 12 18.13 -51.59 7.80
CA LEU A 12 17.38 -50.82 6.80
C LEU A 12 16.70 -49.64 7.50
N PHE A 13 17.36 -48.48 7.48
CA PHE A 13 16.65 -47.21 7.60
C PHE A 13 15.86 -47.03 6.30
N TYR A 14 14.55 -47.25 6.36
CA TYR A 14 13.63 -46.57 5.46
C TYR A 14 13.87 -45.07 5.65
N SER A 15 14.67 -44.45 4.79
CA SER A 15 14.61 -43.00 4.65
C SER A 15 13.27 -42.71 4.00
N SER A 16 12.30 -42.23 4.77
CA SER A 16 11.41 -41.23 4.23
C SER A 16 12.32 -40.07 3.85
N ALA A 17 12.78 -40.05 2.60
CA ALA A 17 13.40 -38.88 2.03
C ALA A 17 12.32 -37.79 2.08
N VAL A 18 12.38 -36.97 3.12
CA VAL A 18 11.82 -35.62 3.07
C VAL A 18 12.57 -35.02 1.91
N ASP A 19 11.90 -34.87 0.78
CA ASP A 19 12.46 -34.24 -0.40
C ASP A 19 12.78 -32.80 0.02
N ALA A 20 14.03 -32.58 0.46
CA ALA A 20 14.44 -31.32 1.04
C ALA A 20 14.47 -30.30 -0.08
N ARG A 21 13.35 -29.61 -0.27
CA ARG A 21 13.21 -28.60 -1.29
C ARG A 21 14.22 -27.48 -1.03
N LEU A 22 15.14 -27.30 -1.95
CA LEU A 22 16.14 -26.25 -1.85
C LEU A 22 15.46 -24.90 -2.06
N PHE A 23 15.85 -23.89 -1.28
CA PHE A 23 15.43 -22.49 -1.49
C PHE A 23 15.64 -22.03 -2.94
N SER A 24 16.72 -22.51 -3.59
CA SER A 24 17.02 -22.23 -4.99
C SER A 24 15.95 -22.74 -5.98
N ASN A 25 15.11 -23.70 -5.58
CA ASN A 25 14.05 -24.25 -6.44
C ASN A 25 12.93 -23.24 -6.72
N SER A 26 12.80 -22.18 -5.92
CA SER A 26 11.79 -21.14 -6.13
C SER A 26 12.20 -20.10 -7.16
N PHE A 27 13.39 -20.20 -7.78
CA PHE A 27 13.88 -19.22 -8.74
C PHE A 27 13.83 -19.76 -10.17
N GLY A 28 13.37 -18.91 -11.09
CA GLY A 28 13.45 -19.18 -12.52
C GLY A 28 14.87 -19.00 -13.05
N LEU A 29 15.18 -19.64 -14.18
CA LEU A 29 16.45 -19.46 -14.87
C LEU A 29 16.37 -18.18 -15.74
N PRO A 30 17.11 -17.10 -15.42
CA PRO A 30 17.11 -15.92 -16.27
C PRO A 30 17.71 -16.25 -17.65
N PHE A 31 17.41 -15.40 -18.64
CA PHE A 31 17.91 -15.50 -20.02
C PHE A 31 17.39 -16.69 -20.83
N VAL A 32 16.54 -17.54 -20.23
CA VAL A 32 15.95 -18.70 -20.88
C VAL A 32 14.45 -18.49 -20.99
N ASN A 33 13.91 -18.72 -22.18
CA ASN A 33 12.46 -18.70 -22.38
C ASN A 33 11.80 -19.83 -21.60
N ALA A 34 10.67 -19.55 -20.95
CA ALA A 34 9.93 -20.53 -20.16
C ALA A 34 8.42 -20.28 -20.25
N THR A 35 7.64 -21.33 -20.00
CA THR A 35 6.17 -21.30 -20.10
C THR A 35 5.55 -21.69 -18.77
N PHE A 36 4.48 -20.98 -18.41
CA PHE A 36 3.71 -21.17 -17.19
C PHE A 36 2.21 -21.09 -17.50
N ASP A 37 1.35 -21.55 -16.60
CA ASP A 37 -0.08 -21.28 -16.71
C ASP A 37 -0.35 -19.79 -16.55
N TYR A 38 0.25 -19.18 -15.53
CA TYR A 38 0.13 -17.76 -15.25
C TYR A 38 1.49 -17.07 -15.17
N VAL A 39 1.58 -15.87 -15.73
CA VAL A 39 2.72 -14.97 -15.56
C VAL A 39 2.24 -13.71 -14.84
N VAL A 40 2.72 -13.50 -13.61
CA VAL A 40 2.39 -12.34 -12.77
C VAL A 40 3.51 -11.30 -12.85
N VAL A 41 3.18 -10.08 -13.27
CA VAL A 41 4.11 -8.97 -13.46
C VAL A 41 4.03 -8.01 -12.28
N GLY A 42 5.04 -7.99 -11.42
CA GLY A 42 5.16 -7.14 -10.24
C GLY A 42 5.01 -7.93 -8.94
N GLY A 43 6.10 -8.08 -8.21
CA GLY A 43 6.20 -8.71 -6.89
C GLY A 43 5.71 -7.83 -5.75
N GLY A 44 4.64 -7.07 -5.96
CA GLY A 44 4.10 -6.11 -5.00
C GLY A 44 3.13 -6.70 -3.98
N ASN A 45 2.38 -5.82 -3.30
CA ASN A 45 1.37 -6.20 -2.31
C ASN A 45 0.31 -7.15 -2.90
N GLY A 46 -0.26 -6.80 -4.05
CA GLY A 46 -1.28 -7.62 -4.73
C GLY A 46 -0.66 -8.77 -5.51
N GLY A 47 0.40 -8.50 -6.26
CA GLY A 47 1.04 -9.47 -7.15
C GLY A 47 1.63 -10.68 -6.43
N VAL A 48 2.28 -10.49 -5.29
CA VAL A 48 2.73 -11.63 -4.47
C VAL A 48 1.54 -12.44 -3.96
N ALA A 49 0.50 -11.78 -3.43
CA ALA A 49 -0.65 -12.49 -2.87
C ALA A 49 -1.36 -13.36 -3.92
N ILE A 50 -1.67 -12.80 -5.10
CA ILE A 50 -2.31 -13.57 -6.18
C ILE A 50 -1.39 -14.66 -6.74
N ALA A 51 -0.09 -14.38 -6.93
CA ALA A 51 0.86 -15.39 -7.40
C ALA A 51 0.97 -16.57 -6.44
N SER A 52 1.04 -16.30 -5.13
CA SER A 52 1.08 -17.33 -4.09
C SER A 52 -0.19 -18.19 -4.11
N ARG A 53 -1.38 -17.59 -4.21
CA ARG A 53 -2.65 -18.35 -4.27
C ARG A 53 -2.77 -19.19 -5.52
N LEU A 54 -2.40 -18.65 -6.69
CA LEU A 54 -2.47 -19.40 -7.93
C LEU A 54 -1.46 -20.55 -7.97
N ALA A 55 -0.29 -20.38 -7.34
CA ALA A 55 0.75 -21.41 -7.31
C ALA A 55 0.35 -22.66 -6.51
N GLU A 56 -0.67 -22.57 -5.65
CA GLU A 56 -1.28 -23.73 -4.96
C GLU A 56 -1.95 -24.70 -5.96
N HIS A 57 -2.31 -24.22 -7.16
CA HIS A 57 -3.10 -24.98 -8.15
C HIS A 57 -2.48 -25.04 -9.56
N TYR A 58 -1.57 -24.12 -9.88
CA TYR A 58 -1.07 -23.89 -11.24
C TYR A 58 0.42 -23.60 -11.27
N SER A 59 1.05 -23.73 -12.44
CA SER A 59 2.41 -23.26 -12.65
C SER A 59 2.43 -21.73 -12.80
N VAL A 60 3.22 -21.04 -11.98
CA VAL A 60 3.22 -19.57 -11.93
C VAL A 60 4.64 -19.02 -12.01
N ALA A 61 4.85 -18.00 -12.84
CA ALA A 61 6.02 -17.14 -12.79
C ALA A 61 5.68 -15.78 -12.15
N LEU A 62 6.48 -15.34 -11.18
CA LEU A 62 6.41 -14.01 -10.58
C LEU A 62 7.62 -13.19 -11.02
N ILE A 63 7.38 -12.11 -11.78
CA ILE A 63 8.41 -11.19 -12.26
C ILE A 63 8.48 -9.99 -11.30
N GLU A 64 9.67 -9.64 -10.82
CA GLU A 64 9.90 -8.45 -9.99
C GLU A 64 11.19 -7.75 -10.40
N ALA A 65 11.09 -6.43 -10.63
CA ALA A 65 12.23 -5.61 -11.04
C ALA A 65 13.25 -5.39 -9.91
N GLY A 66 12.81 -5.44 -8.66
CA GLY A 66 13.65 -5.36 -7.46
C GLY A 66 14.20 -6.68 -6.96
N GLY A 67 14.97 -6.60 -5.87
CA GLY A 67 15.50 -7.75 -5.15
C GLY A 67 14.69 -8.08 -3.89
N PHE A 68 15.41 -8.34 -2.80
CA PHE A 68 14.86 -8.73 -1.51
C PHE A 68 15.18 -7.62 -0.51
N TYR A 69 14.17 -6.96 0.04
CA TYR A 69 14.38 -5.78 0.88
C TYR A 69 15.16 -6.06 2.17
N ASP A 70 15.04 -7.26 2.71
CA ASP A 70 15.74 -7.66 3.95
C ASP A 70 17.23 -7.86 3.70
N MET A 71 17.63 -8.20 2.47
CA MET A 71 19.04 -8.20 2.04
C MET A 71 19.51 -6.83 1.53
N ASP A 72 18.68 -6.15 0.74
CA ASP A 72 19.04 -4.92 0.02
C ASP A 72 19.01 -3.67 0.93
N ASN A 73 18.23 -3.69 2.01
CA ASN A 73 18.08 -2.55 2.92
C ASN A 73 18.09 -2.94 4.42
N GLY A 74 18.26 -4.23 4.74
CA GLY A 74 18.43 -4.71 6.11
C GLY A 74 17.30 -4.29 7.06
N ASN A 75 17.69 -4.04 8.32
CA ASN A 75 16.76 -3.70 9.40
C ASN A 75 15.92 -2.45 9.14
N GLY A 76 16.36 -1.53 8.27
CA GLY A 76 15.55 -0.36 7.89
C GLY A 76 14.23 -0.75 7.22
N SER A 77 14.16 -1.92 6.59
CA SER A 77 12.93 -2.47 5.99
C SER A 77 12.26 -3.56 6.82
N VAL A 78 12.91 -4.08 7.86
CA VAL A 78 12.39 -5.18 8.69
C VAL A 78 11.83 -4.69 10.03
N VAL A 79 12.53 -3.77 10.70
CA VAL A 79 12.19 -3.29 12.05
C VAL A 79 11.17 -2.16 11.96
N ALA A 80 10.04 -2.30 12.66
CA ALA A 80 8.90 -1.41 12.47
C ALA A 80 9.20 0.06 12.82
N GLY A 81 9.87 0.32 13.95
CA GLY A 81 10.24 1.67 14.38
C GLY A 81 11.28 2.36 13.50
N LEU A 82 11.92 1.65 12.56
CA LEU A 82 12.85 2.23 11.59
C LEU A 82 12.18 2.63 10.26
N ALA A 83 10.87 2.41 10.11
CA ALA A 83 10.15 2.71 8.87
C ALA A 83 10.24 4.19 8.44
N GLY A 84 10.34 5.13 9.39
CA GLY A 84 10.54 6.56 9.10
C GLY A 84 11.91 6.87 8.48
N GLY A 85 12.91 6.00 8.64
CA GLY A 85 14.26 6.16 8.08
C GLY A 85 14.39 5.75 6.61
N GLN A 86 13.31 5.35 5.93
CA GLN A 86 13.37 4.80 4.58
C GLN A 86 13.35 5.84 3.45
N HIS A 87 13.78 7.09 3.68
CA HIS A 87 13.98 8.08 2.61
C HIS A 87 12.76 8.30 1.69
N THR A 88 11.55 8.38 2.26
CA THR A 88 10.30 8.59 1.50
C THR A 88 9.94 10.07 1.27
N GLY A 89 10.85 10.99 1.62
CA GLY A 89 10.64 12.43 1.50
C GLY A 89 10.50 12.90 0.05
N THR A 90 10.11 14.16 -0.15
CA THR A 90 9.86 14.74 -1.48
C THR A 90 11.13 15.19 -2.21
N SER A 91 12.29 15.25 -1.53
CA SER A 91 13.55 15.64 -2.14
C SER A 91 13.98 14.67 -3.26
N LEU A 92 14.44 15.24 -4.38
CA LEU A 92 15.00 14.49 -5.49
C LEU A 92 16.42 13.95 -5.22
N GLU A 93 17.08 14.50 -4.20
CA GLU A 93 18.47 14.20 -3.87
C GLU A 93 18.60 13.01 -2.90
N ILE A 94 17.59 12.80 -2.04
CA ILE A 94 17.59 11.73 -1.04
C ILE A 94 16.94 10.48 -1.66
N LYS A 95 17.75 9.44 -1.93
CA LYS A 95 17.33 8.24 -2.66
C LYS A 95 17.52 6.95 -1.88
N ALA A 96 16.84 5.88 -2.34
CA ALA A 96 16.98 4.53 -1.80
C ALA A 96 16.98 3.50 -2.96
N PRO A 97 17.96 3.58 -3.88
CA PRO A 97 17.87 2.99 -5.22
C PRO A 97 17.79 1.46 -5.26
N LEU A 98 18.21 0.77 -4.20
CA LEU A 98 18.15 -0.68 -4.10
C LEU A 98 16.71 -1.21 -3.90
N ILE A 99 15.86 -0.41 -3.27
CA ILE A 99 14.49 -0.79 -2.89
C ILE A 99 13.43 0.21 -3.36
N ASP A 100 13.79 1.29 -4.05
CA ASP A 100 12.87 2.31 -4.59
C ASP A 100 13.00 2.39 -6.12
N TRP A 101 11.91 2.80 -6.77
CA TRP A 101 11.94 3.27 -8.15
C TRP A 101 12.52 4.68 -8.30
N ASP A 102 12.55 5.46 -7.21
CA ASP A 102 13.01 6.86 -7.20
C ASP A 102 12.23 7.74 -8.19
N PHE A 103 10.94 7.47 -8.37
CA PHE A 103 10.10 8.22 -9.32
C PHE A 103 10.01 9.70 -8.98
N SER A 104 9.80 10.50 -10.02
CA SER A 104 9.53 11.93 -9.91
C SER A 104 8.22 12.27 -10.60
N THR A 105 7.44 13.17 -10.02
CA THR A 105 6.26 13.72 -10.70
C THR A 105 6.69 14.66 -11.82
N ILE A 106 5.77 14.99 -12.73
CA ILE A 106 5.90 16.23 -13.52
C ILE A 106 5.70 17.46 -12.61
N PRO A 107 5.98 18.69 -13.06
CA PRO A 107 5.65 19.90 -12.30
C PRO A 107 4.16 19.94 -11.90
N GLN A 108 3.89 20.16 -10.61
CA GLN A 108 2.53 20.12 -10.07
C GLN A 108 1.90 21.51 -10.00
N ALA A 109 0.90 21.76 -10.83
CA ALA A 109 0.24 23.07 -10.94
C ALA A 109 -0.38 23.56 -9.63
N GLY A 110 -0.98 22.65 -8.83
CA GLY A 110 -1.56 23.00 -7.53
C GLY A 110 -0.54 23.16 -6.40
N ALA A 111 0.75 22.94 -6.67
CA ALA A 111 1.85 23.05 -5.70
C ALA A 111 3.02 23.89 -6.26
N ASP A 112 2.69 25.04 -6.87
CA ASP A 112 3.64 26.02 -7.42
C ASP A 112 4.71 25.40 -8.35
N ASN A 113 4.30 24.43 -9.17
CA ASN A 113 5.14 23.71 -10.15
C ASN A 113 6.32 22.95 -9.52
N ARG A 114 6.24 22.61 -8.22
CA ARG A 114 7.19 21.69 -7.59
C ARG A 114 7.18 20.34 -8.29
N VAL A 115 8.37 19.75 -8.34
CA VAL A 115 8.59 18.36 -8.74
C VAL A 115 8.84 17.55 -7.48
N PHE A 116 8.10 16.45 -7.31
CA PHE A 116 8.13 15.64 -6.11
C PHE A 116 8.80 14.32 -6.42
N ARG A 117 9.73 13.90 -5.57
CA ARG A 117 10.04 12.47 -5.45
C ARG A 117 8.79 11.75 -4.94
N TYR A 118 8.44 10.64 -5.58
CA TYR A 118 7.35 9.76 -5.16
C TYR A 118 7.89 8.37 -4.88
N ALA A 119 8.04 8.04 -3.59
CA ALA A 119 8.57 6.74 -3.17
C ALA A 119 7.68 5.59 -3.64
N ARG A 120 8.28 4.57 -4.25
CA ARG A 120 7.58 3.35 -4.68
C ARG A 120 8.51 2.16 -4.52
N GLY A 121 8.05 1.15 -3.77
CA GLY A 121 8.83 -0.06 -3.53
C GLY A 121 9.19 -0.80 -4.83
N LYS A 122 10.49 -1.04 -5.03
CA LYS A 122 11.11 -1.85 -6.08
C LYS A 122 11.84 -3.02 -5.43
N THR A 123 11.08 -4.01 -4.99
CA THR A 123 11.52 -5.17 -4.21
C THR A 123 10.38 -6.18 -4.16
N LEU A 124 10.68 -7.45 -3.92
CA LEU A 124 9.67 -8.42 -3.48
C LEU A 124 8.97 -7.89 -2.22
N GLY A 125 7.65 -7.88 -2.24
CA GLY A 125 6.80 -7.17 -1.28
C GLY A 125 6.29 -5.80 -1.76
N GLY A 126 6.95 -5.20 -2.76
CA GLY A 126 6.68 -3.86 -3.29
C GLY A 126 6.54 -2.82 -2.18
N CYS A 127 5.44 -2.06 -2.19
CA CYS A 127 5.20 -1.04 -1.16
C CYS A 127 4.87 -1.61 0.23
N SER A 128 4.44 -2.88 0.35
CA SER A 128 4.25 -3.50 1.67
C SER A 128 5.57 -3.72 2.41
N ALA A 129 6.68 -3.83 1.68
CA ALA A 129 8.03 -3.91 2.23
C ALA A 129 8.59 -2.57 2.73
N ARG A 130 7.93 -1.45 2.41
CA ARG A 130 8.44 -0.10 2.68
C ARG A 130 7.51 0.84 3.40
N ASN A 131 6.21 0.56 3.39
CA ASN A 131 5.23 1.44 4.02
C ASN A 131 5.40 1.51 5.55
N TYR A 132 4.59 2.32 6.19
CA TYR A 132 4.59 2.50 7.65
C TYR A 132 3.77 1.41 8.36
N MET A 133 3.49 0.29 7.68
CA MET A 133 2.74 -0.88 8.13
C MET A 133 1.29 -0.62 8.57
N ALA A 134 0.79 0.60 8.46
CA ALA A 134 -0.60 0.94 8.73
C ALA A 134 -1.57 -0.11 8.17
N TYR A 135 -2.42 -0.65 9.03
CA TYR A 135 -3.44 -1.61 8.62
C TYR A 135 -4.80 -1.19 9.18
N HIS A 136 -5.74 -0.93 8.29
CA HIS A 136 -7.14 -0.71 8.59
C HIS A 136 -7.95 -0.91 7.31
N ARG A 137 -9.28 -0.83 7.40
CA ARG A 137 -10.17 -1.13 6.28
C ARG A 137 -11.08 0.06 5.95
N PRO A 138 -11.44 0.24 4.68
CA PRO A 138 -12.38 1.29 4.28
C PRO A 138 -13.76 1.13 4.92
N THR A 139 -14.61 2.14 4.76
CA THR A 139 -15.94 2.16 5.39
C THR A 139 -16.94 1.30 4.63
N LYS A 140 -17.99 0.84 5.31
CA LYS A 140 -19.09 0.10 4.67
C LYS A 140 -19.75 0.91 3.55
N GLY A 141 -19.97 2.20 3.78
CA GLY A 141 -20.50 3.12 2.77
C GLY A 141 -19.60 3.24 1.55
N SER A 142 -18.27 3.24 1.73
CA SER A 142 -17.33 3.27 0.59
C SER A 142 -17.45 2.02 -0.29
N PHE A 143 -17.63 0.83 0.28
CA PHE A 143 -17.86 -0.40 -0.49
C PHE A 143 -19.24 -0.44 -1.14
N LYS A 144 -20.27 0.13 -0.50
CA LYS A 144 -21.57 0.32 -1.16
C LYS A 144 -21.44 1.23 -2.40
N LYS A 145 -20.74 2.36 -2.28
CA LYS A 145 -20.43 3.24 -3.43
C LYS A 145 -19.66 2.49 -4.52
N TRP A 146 -18.68 1.67 -4.14
CA TRP A 146 -17.93 0.84 -5.10
C TRP A 146 -18.88 -0.09 -5.86
N ALA A 147 -19.69 -0.89 -5.15
CA ALA A 147 -20.63 -1.82 -5.74
C ALA A 147 -21.60 -1.13 -6.72
N ASP A 148 -22.11 0.04 -6.33
CA ASP A 148 -23.00 0.85 -7.17
C ASP A 148 -22.32 1.36 -8.44
N GLU A 149 -21.08 1.85 -8.32
CA GLU A 149 -20.32 2.40 -9.44
C GLU A 149 -19.96 1.32 -10.48
N VAL A 150 -19.61 0.13 -10.02
CA VAL A 150 -19.23 -0.99 -10.92
C VAL A 150 -20.42 -1.88 -11.30
N GLY A 151 -21.57 -1.72 -10.65
CA GLY A 151 -22.77 -2.53 -10.88
C GLY A 151 -22.65 -3.98 -10.40
N ASP A 152 -21.91 -4.24 -9.31
CA ASP A 152 -21.65 -5.58 -8.78
C ASP A 152 -21.70 -5.60 -7.25
N GLU A 153 -22.80 -6.15 -6.72
CA GLU A 153 -23.06 -6.26 -5.28
C GLU A 153 -22.03 -7.13 -4.53
N SER A 154 -21.21 -7.93 -5.23
CA SER A 154 -20.12 -8.67 -4.61
C SER A 154 -18.99 -7.77 -4.08
N TYR A 155 -19.01 -6.47 -4.43
CA TYR A 155 -18.14 -5.44 -3.87
C TYR A 155 -18.75 -4.68 -2.68
N THR A 156 -19.94 -5.05 -2.20
CA THR A 156 -20.45 -4.56 -0.91
C THR A 156 -19.57 -5.06 0.24
N TRP A 157 -19.67 -4.42 1.42
CA TRP A 157 -18.89 -4.81 2.60
C TRP A 157 -19.00 -6.31 2.90
N ASP A 158 -20.21 -6.85 2.91
CA ASP A 158 -20.45 -8.27 3.21
C ASP A 158 -19.88 -9.19 2.10
N GLY A 159 -19.85 -8.73 0.86
CA GLY A 159 -19.24 -9.45 -0.27
C GLY A 159 -17.71 -9.49 -0.22
N VAL A 160 -17.07 -8.46 0.35
CA VAL A 160 -15.59 -8.37 0.41
C VAL A 160 -15.00 -8.79 1.76
N LEU A 161 -15.77 -8.76 2.85
CA LEU A 161 -15.31 -9.11 4.19
C LEU A 161 -14.64 -10.50 4.25
N PRO A 162 -15.16 -11.57 3.61
CA PRO A 162 -14.50 -12.87 3.62
C PRO A 162 -13.07 -12.85 3.05
N TYR A 163 -12.78 -11.97 2.09
CA TYR A 163 -11.46 -11.84 1.47
C TYR A 163 -10.52 -10.97 2.31
N PHE A 164 -11.05 -9.98 3.03
CA PHE A 164 -10.31 -9.30 4.08
C PHE A 164 -9.90 -10.26 5.21
N GLU A 165 -10.82 -11.12 5.66
CA GLU A 165 -10.56 -12.13 6.68
C GLU A 165 -9.58 -13.20 6.19
N ARG A 166 -9.71 -13.64 4.93
CA ARG A 166 -8.80 -14.62 4.32
C ARG A 166 -7.35 -14.12 4.22
N SER A 167 -7.15 -12.82 4.01
CA SER A 167 -5.81 -12.25 3.88
C SER A 167 -5.10 -12.02 5.22
N THR A 168 -5.84 -11.90 6.33
CA THR A 168 -5.27 -11.33 7.56
C THR A 168 -5.66 -12.09 8.83
N GLN A 169 -4.78 -12.01 9.83
CA GLN A 169 -5.05 -12.40 11.20
C GLN A 169 -4.65 -11.27 12.15
N ILE A 170 -5.32 -11.17 13.30
CA ILE A 170 -5.08 -10.14 14.31
C ILE A 170 -4.61 -10.77 15.61
N THR A 171 -3.66 -10.13 16.30
CA THR A 171 -3.26 -10.50 17.66
C THR A 171 -3.55 -9.37 18.64
N ALA A 172 -4.14 -9.73 19.78
CA ALA A 172 -4.47 -8.78 20.84
C ALA A 172 -3.19 -8.11 21.41
N PRO A 173 -3.27 -6.89 21.96
CA PRO A 173 -2.13 -6.23 22.56
C PRO A 173 -1.53 -7.03 23.72
N ASP A 174 -0.20 -7.17 23.73
CA ASP A 174 0.54 -7.82 24.82
C ASP A 174 0.98 -6.79 25.88
N TYR A 175 0.22 -6.70 26.97
CA TYR A 175 0.51 -5.79 28.09
C TYR A 175 1.67 -6.24 28.99
N SER A 176 2.31 -7.39 28.72
CA SER A 176 3.61 -7.70 29.33
C SER A 176 4.76 -6.92 28.66
N LYS A 177 4.56 -6.48 27.42
CA LYS A 177 5.51 -5.68 26.63
C LYS A 177 5.09 -4.21 26.54
N ARG A 178 3.79 -3.98 26.35
CA ARG A 178 3.18 -2.66 26.13
C ARG A 178 2.87 -1.96 27.44
N SER A 179 3.27 -0.69 27.56
CA SER A 179 3.02 0.12 28.76
C SER A 179 1.54 0.15 29.17
N THR A 180 1.30 0.07 30.48
CA THR A 180 -0.03 0.16 31.11
C THR A 180 -0.31 1.53 31.71
N GLU A 181 0.63 2.48 31.62
CA GLU A 181 0.48 3.86 32.12
C GLU A 181 -0.47 4.70 31.25
N PHE A 182 -0.60 4.33 29.97
CA PHE A 182 -1.50 4.97 29.03
C PHE A 182 -2.82 4.20 28.90
N ARG A 183 -3.81 4.85 28.30
CA ARG A 183 -5.11 4.24 28.00
C ARG A 183 -4.91 2.92 27.25
N LYS A 184 -5.57 1.86 27.75
CA LYS A 184 -5.60 0.55 27.11
C LYS A 184 -6.35 0.60 25.78
N VAL A 185 -5.93 -0.24 24.85
CA VAL A 185 -6.60 -0.44 23.56
C VAL A 185 -7.96 -1.07 23.79
N ALA A 186 -9.00 -0.50 23.17
CA ALA A 186 -10.25 -1.20 22.90
C ALA A 186 -10.02 -2.13 21.69
N ALA A 187 -9.88 -3.44 21.96
CA ALA A 187 -9.56 -4.42 20.94
C ALA A 187 -10.84 -5.14 20.47
N ASP A 188 -11.16 -4.99 19.18
CA ASP A 188 -12.14 -5.83 18.48
C ASP A 188 -11.41 -6.66 17.43
N LEU A 189 -11.57 -7.97 17.55
CA LEU A 189 -10.90 -8.97 16.71
C LEU A 189 -11.88 -9.65 15.75
N SER A 190 -13.18 -9.33 15.83
CA SER A 190 -14.26 -10.11 15.21
C SER A 190 -14.27 -10.09 13.69
N HIS A 191 -13.55 -9.15 13.08
CA HIS A 191 -13.49 -8.96 11.63
C HIS A 191 -12.21 -9.54 11.00
N PHE A 192 -11.45 -10.37 11.70
CA PHE A 192 -10.21 -10.95 11.19
C PHE A 192 -10.30 -12.47 11.11
N GLY A 193 -9.63 -13.06 10.11
CA GLY A 193 -9.57 -14.50 9.93
C GLY A 193 -8.26 -15.09 10.44
N LYS A 194 -7.80 -16.12 9.73
CA LYS A 194 -6.52 -16.81 9.97
C LYS A 194 -5.58 -16.67 8.77
N GLY A 195 -5.65 -15.52 8.11
CA GLY A 195 -4.85 -15.26 6.92
C GLY A 195 -3.37 -15.02 7.24
N PRO A 196 -2.51 -15.01 6.22
CA PRO A 196 -1.06 -14.99 6.39
C PRO A 196 -0.49 -13.65 6.89
N VAL A 197 -1.20 -12.53 6.69
CA VAL A 197 -0.72 -11.22 7.15
C VAL A 197 -0.99 -11.07 8.63
N HIS A 198 0.07 -10.88 9.42
CA HIS A 198 -0.03 -10.58 10.84
C HIS A 198 -0.35 -9.11 11.04
N VAL A 199 -1.47 -8.86 11.71
CA VAL A 199 -1.88 -7.53 12.15
C VAL A 199 -1.83 -7.51 13.68
N SER A 200 -1.32 -6.43 14.26
CA SER A 200 -1.25 -6.26 15.71
C SER A 200 -1.25 -4.79 16.09
N TRP A 201 -1.48 -4.52 17.38
CA TRP A 201 -1.08 -3.25 17.97
C TRP A 201 0.40 -3.34 18.33
N PRO A 202 1.20 -2.29 18.11
CA PRO A 202 2.62 -2.34 18.39
C PRO A 202 2.91 -2.63 19.87
N ASN A 203 4.06 -3.21 20.18
CA ASN A 203 4.44 -3.51 21.56
C ASN A 203 4.89 -2.27 22.36
N TYR A 204 4.89 -1.09 21.75
CA TYR A 204 5.22 0.17 22.38
C TYR A 204 4.10 1.21 22.19
N VAL A 205 3.90 2.04 23.23
CA VAL A 205 2.96 3.16 23.20
C VAL A 205 3.78 4.44 22.97
N GLU A 206 3.63 5.03 21.79
CA GLU A 206 4.24 6.32 21.46
C GLU A 206 3.69 7.44 22.37
N PRO A 207 4.53 8.07 23.22
CA PRO A 207 4.06 9.05 24.20
C PRO A 207 3.34 10.25 23.58
N LEU A 208 3.84 10.78 22.46
CA LEU A 208 3.21 11.89 21.74
C LEU A 208 1.77 11.53 21.36
N GLY A 209 1.59 10.42 20.63
CA GLY A 209 0.28 9.96 20.19
C GLY A 209 -0.65 9.64 21.35
N ALA A 210 -0.16 9.01 22.42
CA ALA A 210 -0.99 8.70 23.58
C ALA A 210 -1.59 9.94 24.26
N ASN A 211 -0.86 11.06 24.29
CA ASN A 211 -1.35 12.33 24.82
C ASN A 211 -2.41 13.02 23.93
N THR A 212 -2.60 12.57 22.68
CA THR A 212 -3.64 13.12 21.80
C THR A 212 -5.04 12.58 22.07
N ILE A 213 -5.16 11.40 22.68
CA ILE A 213 -6.45 10.74 22.93
C ILE A 213 -7.42 11.64 23.71
N ASP A 214 -6.97 12.19 24.85
CA ASP A 214 -7.82 13.05 25.69
C ASP A 214 -8.14 14.38 25.00
N VAL A 215 -7.28 14.84 24.08
CA VAL A 215 -7.54 16.02 23.25
C VAL A 215 -8.64 15.71 22.24
N TYR A 216 -8.57 14.57 21.54
CA TYR A 216 -9.61 14.15 20.60
C TYR A 216 -10.98 14.04 21.27
N GLU A 217 -11.06 13.48 22.48
CA GLU A 217 -12.30 13.43 23.27
C GLU A 217 -12.85 14.83 23.59
N LYS A 218 -11.99 15.74 24.07
CA LYS A 218 -12.37 17.13 24.35
C LYS A 218 -12.82 17.88 23.11
N LEU A 219 -12.34 17.48 21.93
CA LEU A 219 -12.76 17.99 20.63
C LEU A 219 -14.04 17.33 20.10
N GLY A 220 -14.66 16.44 20.88
CA GLY A 220 -15.94 15.80 20.57
C GLY A 220 -15.82 14.58 19.65
N MET A 221 -14.61 14.11 19.34
CA MET A 221 -14.42 12.86 18.60
C MET A 221 -14.77 11.67 19.50
N LYS A 222 -15.35 10.63 18.91
CA LYS A 222 -15.70 9.40 19.64
C LYS A 222 -14.56 8.40 19.54
N GLU A 223 -14.34 7.61 20.59
CA GLU A 223 -13.42 6.48 20.51
C GLU A 223 -13.99 5.41 19.57
N ASN A 224 -13.20 5.00 18.58
CA ASN A 224 -13.50 3.88 17.72
C ASN A 224 -13.03 2.58 18.39
N LYS A 225 -13.94 1.98 19.17
CA LYS A 225 -13.66 0.79 19.99
C LYS A 225 -13.39 -0.49 19.18
N GLY A 226 -13.76 -0.49 17.89
CA GLY A 226 -13.60 -1.62 16.98
C GLY A 226 -12.21 -1.70 16.34
N GLY A 227 -11.34 -0.74 16.62
CA GLY A 227 -10.24 -0.42 15.71
C GLY A 227 -10.78 0.04 14.34
N PHE A 228 -9.89 0.48 13.47
CA PHE A 228 -10.26 1.03 12.16
C PHE A 228 -10.56 -0.06 11.09
N SER A 229 -10.79 -1.32 11.50
CA SER A 229 -10.90 -2.47 10.58
C SER A 229 -12.31 -3.06 10.46
N GLY A 230 -13.28 -2.59 11.25
CA GLY A 230 -14.67 -3.09 11.24
C GLY A 230 -15.61 -2.41 10.23
N GLY A 231 -15.06 -1.68 9.26
CA GLY A 231 -15.85 -0.94 8.27
C GLY A 231 -16.34 0.43 8.76
N ASN A 232 -15.75 0.96 9.83
CA ASN A 232 -15.95 2.33 10.32
C ASN A 232 -14.59 2.94 10.67
N LEU A 233 -14.32 4.13 10.12
CA LEU A 233 -13.09 4.87 10.40
C LEU A 233 -13.30 6.03 11.38
N LEU A 234 -14.47 6.67 11.36
CA LEU A 234 -14.74 7.89 12.14
C LEU A 234 -14.46 7.72 13.63
N GLY A 235 -13.85 8.75 14.22
CA GLY A 235 -13.43 8.76 15.62
C GLY A 235 -11.91 8.63 15.78
N PHE A 236 -11.46 8.40 17.01
CA PHE A 236 -10.05 8.19 17.34
C PHE A 236 -9.82 6.81 17.95
N GLY A 237 -8.59 6.32 17.88
CA GLY A 237 -8.22 5.03 18.48
C GLY A 237 -6.78 4.64 18.17
N TYR A 238 -6.29 3.62 18.87
CA TYR A 238 -4.99 3.03 18.54
C TYR A 238 -5.08 2.29 17.20
N ALA A 239 -4.29 2.73 16.23
CA ALA A 239 -4.19 2.08 14.94
C ALA A 239 -3.54 0.69 15.06
N THR A 240 -3.93 -0.19 14.15
CA THR A 240 -3.31 -1.50 13.95
C THR A 240 -2.30 -1.44 12.82
N PHE A 241 -1.31 -2.32 12.86
CA PHE A 241 -0.21 -2.37 11.91
C PHE A 241 0.06 -3.81 11.47
N ALA A 242 0.48 -3.98 10.22
CA ALA A 242 0.97 -5.23 9.66
C ALA A 242 2.36 -5.55 10.24
N ILE A 243 2.37 -6.00 11.48
CA ILE A 243 3.56 -6.34 12.28
C ILE A 243 3.33 -7.72 12.88
N ASN A 244 4.33 -8.59 12.77
CA ASN A 244 4.34 -9.86 13.48
C ASN A 244 4.48 -9.58 14.99
N PRO A 245 3.46 -9.94 15.80
CA PRO A 245 3.44 -9.61 17.24
C PRO A 245 4.52 -10.33 18.06
N HIS A 246 5.05 -11.45 17.54
CA HIS A 246 6.04 -12.26 18.25
C HIS A 246 7.40 -11.58 18.29
N ASP A 247 7.87 -11.09 17.14
CA ASP A 247 9.21 -10.52 16.95
C ASP A 247 9.22 -9.02 16.65
N GLY A 248 8.04 -8.39 16.53
CA GLY A 248 7.91 -6.94 16.29
C GLY A 248 8.37 -6.50 14.90
N THR A 249 8.54 -7.44 13.97
CA THR A 249 8.99 -7.16 12.60
C THR A 249 7.84 -6.97 11.62
N ARG A 250 8.11 -6.31 10.50
CA ARG A 250 7.15 -6.05 9.42
C ARG A 250 6.51 -7.34 8.88
N SER A 251 5.18 -7.31 8.75
CA SER A 251 4.40 -8.30 7.99
C SER A 251 4.08 -7.77 6.58
N SER A 252 4.98 -8.02 5.64
CA SER A 252 4.84 -7.69 4.21
C SER A 252 4.23 -8.83 3.39
N SER A 253 3.86 -8.59 2.12
CA SER A 253 3.41 -9.70 1.25
C SER A 253 4.53 -10.70 1.00
N TYR A 254 5.79 -10.26 0.97
CA TYR A 254 6.96 -11.14 0.88
C TYR A 254 7.05 -12.10 2.08
N THR A 255 6.99 -11.58 3.30
CA THR A 255 7.13 -12.39 4.53
C THR A 255 5.90 -13.26 4.81
N SER A 256 4.71 -12.77 4.45
CA SER A 256 3.44 -13.44 4.76
C SER A 256 3.02 -14.45 3.69
N TYR A 257 3.13 -14.10 2.41
CA TYR A 257 2.68 -14.95 1.31
C TYR A 257 3.86 -15.62 0.59
N LEU A 258 4.88 -14.85 0.19
CA LEU A 258 5.91 -15.39 -0.71
C LEU A 258 6.76 -16.46 -0.03
N LYS A 259 7.24 -16.23 1.20
CA LYS A 259 8.05 -17.22 1.93
C LYS A 259 7.33 -18.56 2.06
N ASN A 260 6.05 -18.54 2.43
CA ASN A 260 5.22 -19.75 2.49
C ASN A 260 5.07 -20.41 1.11
N ALA A 261 4.76 -19.64 0.06
CA ALA A 261 4.64 -20.20 -1.29
C ALA A 261 5.97 -20.78 -1.83
N MET A 262 7.12 -20.20 -1.46
CA MET A 262 8.44 -20.72 -1.80
C MET A 262 8.73 -22.08 -1.15
N GLU A 263 8.13 -22.36 0.01
CA GLU A 263 8.24 -23.64 0.71
C GLU A 263 7.23 -24.65 0.13
N GLU A 264 5.98 -24.24 -0.07
CA GLU A 264 4.84 -25.14 -0.31
C GLU A 264 4.47 -25.37 -1.80
N THR A 265 4.91 -24.51 -2.73
CA THR A 265 4.43 -24.53 -4.15
C THR A 265 5.53 -24.38 -5.18
N ASP A 266 5.39 -24.87 -6.41
CA ASP A 266 6.40 -24.75 -7.47
C ASP A 266 6.55 -23.35 -8.13
N LEU A 267 6.06 -22.28 -7.47
CA LEU A 267 6.21 -20.90 -7.89
C LEU A 267 7.66 -20.56 -8.31
N LYS A 268 7.83 -19.94 -9.49
CA LYS A 268 9.13 -19.48 -9.98
C LYS A 268 9.23 -17.96 -9.94
N ILE A 269 10.22 -17.47 -9.21
CA ILE A 269 10.51 -16.05 -9.02
C ILE A 269 11.61 -15.63 -9.98
N TYR A 270 11.36 -14.56 -10.72
CA TYR A 270 12.33 -13.84 -11.54
C TYR A 270 12.53 -12.46 -10.91
N HIS A 271 13.43 -12.38 -9.92
CA HIS A 271 13.79 -11.11 -9.27
C HIS A 271 14.81 -10.34 -10.11
N ARG A 272 15.02 -9.05 -9.82
CA ARG A 272 15.89 -8.15 -10.60
C ARG A 272 15.62 -8.21 -12.11
N THR A 273 14.36 -8.42 -12.46
CA THR A 273 13.89 -8.67 -13.82
C THR A 273 12.80 -7.67 -14.17
N LEU A 274 13.09 -6.82 -15.14
CA LEU A 274 12.17 -5.78 -15.60
C LEU A 274 11.25 -6.35 -16.69
N ALA A 275 9.93 -6.27 -16.48
CA ALA A 275 8.98 -6.52 -17.55
C ALA A 275 8.96 -5.32 -18.51
N LYS A 276 9.02 -5.60 -19.82
CA LYS A 276 9.18 -4.59 -20.86
C LYS A 276 7.93 -4.41 -21.71
N GLN A 277 7.24 -5.51 -22.05
CA GLN A 277 6.09 -5.49 -22.94
C GLN A 277 5.26 -6.78 -22.81
N ILE A 278 3.94 -6.69 -22.92
CA ILE A 278 3.04 -7.84 -23.07
C ILE A 278 2.85 -8.11 -24.57
N LEU A 279 2.93 -9.39 -24.96
CA LEU A 279 2.76 -9.83 -26.34
C LEU A 279 1.39 -10.45 -26.56
N PHE A 280 0.79 -10.14 -27.71
CA PHE A 280 -0.54 -10.56 -28.08
C PHE A 280 -0.52 -11.36 -29.38
N THR A 281 -1.40 -12.34 -29.46
CA THR A 281 -1.76 -13.03 -30.69
C THR A 281 -2.60 -12.12 -31.60
N GLU A 282 -2.83 -12.55 -32.85
CA GLU A 282 -3.70 -11.83 -33.80
C GLU A 282 -5.13 -11.64 -33.27
N ASP A 283 -5.65 -12.59 -32.47
CA ASP A 283 -6.98 -12.52 -31.86
C ASP A 283 -7.01 -11.76 -30.52
N LYS A 284 -5.94 -10.99 -30.25
CA LYS A 284 -5.75 -10.13 -29.07
C LYS A 284 -5.71 -10.89 -27.74
N ALA A 285 -5.19 -12.13 -27.73
CA ALA A 285 -4.92 -12.85 -26.50
C ALA A 285 -3.50 -12.59 -26.00
N ALA A 286 -3.37 -12.10 -24.77
CA ALA A 286 -2.07 -11.97 -24.11
C ALA A 286 -1.50 -13.37 -23.86
N HIS A 287 -0.30 -13.66 -24.36
CA HIS A 287 0.28 -15.00 -24.29
C HIS A 287 1.75 -15.00 -23.81
N ALA A 288 2.36 -13.83 -23.66
CA ALA A 288 3.74 -13.73 -23.20
C ALA A 288 4.09 -12.34 -22.66
N VAL A 289 5.16 -12.28 -21.87
CA VAL A 289 5.78 -11.06 -21.38
C VAL A 289 7.26 -11.06 -21.80
N LYS A 290 7.67 -10.02 -22.52
CA LYS A 290 9.09 -9.72 -22.74
C LYS A 290 9.66 -9.16 -21.46
N VAL A 291 10.76 -9.74 -21.01
CA VAL A 291 11.44 -9.36 -19.78
C VAL A 291 12.92 -9.18 -20.05
N GLU A 292 13.59 -8.48 -19.14
CA GLU A 292 15.02 -8.25 -19.16
C GLU A 292 15.60 -8.42 -17.77
N THR A 293 16.62 -9.26 -17.63
CA THR A 293 17.44 -9.35 -16.41
C THR A 293 18.81 -8.81 -16.77
N VAL A 294 19.35 -7.87 -16.00
CA VAL A 294 20.70 -7.30 -16.21
C VAL A 294 21.03 -6.90 -17.67
N GLY A 295 20.08 -6.34 -18.42
CA GLY A 295 20.30 -5.95 -19.83
C GLY A 295 20.00 -7.04 -20.86
N ILE A 296 19.75 -8.29 -20.46
CA ILE A 296 19.62 -9.43 -21.36
C ILE A 296 18.13 -9.80 -21.51
N PRO A 297 17.55 -9.69 -22.72
CA PRO A 297 16.13 -9.94 -22.95
C PRO A 297 15.82 -11.43 -23.10
N TYR A 298 14.66 -11.84 -22.62
CA TYR A 298 14.05 -13.16 -22.85
C TYR A 298 12.53 -13.07 -22.69
N THR A 299 11.81 -14.17 -22.92
CA THR A 299 10.34 -14.18 -22.92
C THR A 299 9.78 -15.24 -22.00
N LEU A 300 8.82 -14.85 -21.17
CA LEU A 300 8.02 -15.75 -20.35
C LEU A 300 6.62 -15.89 -20.93
N PHE A 301 6.20 -17.11 -21.25
CA PHE A 301 4.93 -17.42 -21.89
C PHE A 301 3.88 -17.81 -20.85
N ALA A 302 2.63 -17.40 -21.10
CA ALA A 302 1.47 -17.76 -20.29
C ALA A 302 0.50 -18.60 -21.13
N ASN A 303 0.16 -19.81 -20.66
CA ASN A 303 -0.83 -20.68 -21.30
C ASN A 303 -2.27 -20.27 -20.99
N LYS A 304 -2.50 -19.61 -19.85
CA LYS A 304 -3.83 -19.14 -19.43
C LYS A 304 -3.90 -17.62 -19.45
N GLU A 305 -3.27 -16.95 -18.48
CA GLU A 305 -3.39 -15.50 -18.34
C GLU A 305 -2.08 -14.82 -17.91
N VAL A 306 -1.86 -13.61 -18.42
CA VAL A 306 -0.92 -12.64 -17.85
C VAL A 306 -1.67 -11.80 -16.83
N ILE A 307 -1.08 -11.61 -15.64
CA ILE A 307 -1.65 -10.80 -14.57
C ILE A 307 -0.69 -9.65 -14.25
N LEU A 308 -1.14 -8.43 -14.47
CA LEU A 308 -0.38 -7.23 -14.21
C LEU A 308 -0.65 -6.72 -12.78
N SER A 309 0.40 -6.64 -11.97
CA SER A 309 0.37 -6.17 -10.59
C SER A 309 1.52 -5.19 -10.32
N ALA A 310 1.88 -4.41 -11.34
CA ALA A 310 2.99 -3.44 -11.30
C ALA A 310 2.63 -2.15 -10.53
N GLY A 311 1.38 -2.03 -10.07
CA GLY A 311 0.88 -0.91 -9.28
C GLY A 311 0.45 0.29 -10.12
N THR A 312 -0.06 1.29 -9.42
CA THR A 312 -0.73 2.48 -10.00
C THR A 312 0.05 3.20 -11.10
N PHE A 313 1.38 3.18 -11.09
CA PHE A 313 2.18 3.88 -12.09
C PHE A 313 2.55 2.99 -13.26
N GLN A 314 3.01 1.78 -12.97
CA GLN A 314 3.60 0.93 -13.99
C GLN A 314 2.59 -0.01 -14.64
N SER A 315 1.45 -0.30 -14.01
CA SER A 315 0.37 -1.05 -14.66
C SER A 315 -0.22 -0.30 -15.86
N PRO A 316 -0.64 0.97 -15.77
CA PRO A 316 -1.07 1.70 -16.97
C PRO A 316 0.08 1.94 -17.97
N GLN A 317 1.33 2.11 -17.51
CA GLN A 317 2.49 2.16 -18.40
C GLN A 317 2.64 0.87 -19.22
N MET A 318 2.60 -0.29 -18.57
CA MET A 318 2.73 -1.59 -19.22
C MET A 318 1.59 -1.86 -20.21
N LEU A 319 0.36 -1.41 -19.92
CA LEU A 319 -0.72 -1.43 -20.90
C LEU A 319 -0.40 -0.55 -22.11
N MET A 320 0.02 0.70 -21.88
CA MET A 320 0.31 1.67 -22.96
C MET A 320 1.46 1.23 -23.87
N VAL A 321 2.60 0.80 -23.33
CA VAL A 321 3.75 0.28 -24.13
C VAL A 321 3.42 -1.02 -24.87
N SER A 322 2.34 -1.69 -24.48
CA SER A 322 1.84 -2.90 -25.14
C SER A 322 0.67 -2.62 -26.09
N GLY A 323 0.41 -1.35 -26.43
CA GLY A 323 -0.60 -0.95 -27.41
C GLY A 323 -2.03 -0.82 -26.87
N ILE A 324 -2.22 -0.86 -25.55
CA ILE A 324 -3.54 -0.70 -24.90
C ILE A 324 -3.56 0.62 -24.13
N GLY A 325 -4.30 1.60 -24.62
CA GLY A 325 -4.42 2.88 -23.95
C GLY A 325 -4.93 3.99 -24.85
N PRO A 326 -4.85 5.26 -24.43
CA PRO A 326 -5.43 6.36 -25.18
C PRO A 326 -4.67 6.57 -26.48
N ARG A 327 -5.34 6.43 -27.63
CA ARG A 327 -4.72 6.61 -28.96
C ARG A 327 -3.91 7.91 -29.08
N ARG A 328 -4.44 9.00 -28.51
CA ARG A 328 -3.78 10.33 -28.47
C ARG A 328 -2.42 10.36 -27.78
N ILE A 329 -2.11 9.37 -26.93
CA ILE A 329 -0.82 9.21 -26.26
C ILE A 329 0.07 8.24 -27.04
N LEU A 330 -0.52 7.18 -27.62
CA LEU A 330 0.22 6.11 -28.28
C LEU A 330 0.72 6.47 -29.69
N ASP A 331 -0.13 7.09 -30.52
CA ASP A 331 0.21 7.43 -31.92
C ASP A 331 1.48 8.31 -32.02
N PRO A 332 1.66 9.39 -31.21
CA PRO A 332 2.87 10.22 -31.27
C PRO A 332 4.17 9.51 -30.88
N LEU A 333 4.08 8.40 -30.15
CA LEU A 333 5.23 7.58 -29.73
C LEU A 333 5.52 6.43 -30.71
N GLY A 334 4.75 6.32 -31.80
CA GLY A 334 4.89 5.24 -32.78
C GLY A 334 4.50 3.86 -32.23
N ILE A 335 3.63 3.82 -31.21
CA ILE A 335 3.12 2.57 -30.65
C ILE A 335 1.84 2.17 -31.39
N ASP A 336 1.84 0.98 -32.00
CA ASP A 336 0.66 0.44 -32.65
C ASP A 336 -0.48 0.25 -31.65
N VAL A 337 -1.61 0.90 -31.91
CA VAL A 337 -2.79 0.85 -31.02
C VAL A 337 -3.57 -0.45 -31.25
N LEU A 338 -3.39 -1.42 -30.36
CA LEU A 338 -4.16 -2.66 -30.30
C LEU A 338 -5.60 -2.42 -29.82
N VAL A 339 -5.74 -1.62 -28.77
CA VAL A 339 -7.03 -1.21 -28.19
C VAL A 339 -6.94 0.26 -27.76
N ASP A 340 -7.80 1.10 -28.32
CA ASP A 340 -7.97 2.49 -27.86
C ASP A 340 -8.81 2.50 -26.59
N LEU A 341 -8.14 2.54 -25.44
CA LEU A 341 -8.74 2.46 -24.12
C LEU A 341 -8.44 3.76 -23.35
N PRO A 342 -9.25 4.82 -23.52
CA PRO A 342 -8.91 6.17 -23.05
C PRO A 342 -8.85 6.30 -21.52
N GLY A 343 -9.40 5.34 -20.78
CA GLY A 343 -9.32 5.26 -19.32
C GLY A 343 -7.93 4.91 -18.78
N VAL A 344 -7.07 4.25 -19.57
CA VAL A 344 -5.75 3.82 -19.11
C VAL A 344 -4.89 5.03 -18.72
N GLY A 345 -4.39 4.98 -17.49
CA GLY A 345 -3.59 6.05 -16.88
C GLY A 345 -4.41 7.22 -16.34
N GLN A 346 -5.74 7.26 -16.48
CA GLN A 346 -6.55 8.39 -16.03
C GLN A 346 -7.11 8.18 -14.62
N ASN A 347 -7.75 9.19 -14.02
CA ASN A 347 -8.40 9.09 -12.71
C ASN A 347 -7.45 8.73 -11.56
N MET A 348 -6.17 9.14 -11.64
CA MET A 348 -5.25 8.96 -10.52
C MET A 348 -5.78 9.72 -9.30
N GLN A 349 -5.86 9.03 -8.17
CA GLN A 349 -6.27 9.57 -6.88
C GLN A 349 -5.21 9.24 -5.83
N ASP A 350 -5.04 10.11 -4.84
CA ASP A 350 -4.03 9.97 -3.79
C ASP A 350 -4.39 10.86 -2.58
N HIS A 351 -3.84 10.59 -1.41
CA HIS A 351 -4.10 11.33 -0.17
C HIS A 351 -2.94 12.31 0.14
N PRO A 352 -3.09 13.61 -0.16
CA PRO A 352 -2.11 14.62 0.22
C PRO A 352 -2.21 15.03 1.69
N PHE A 353 -1.10 15.51 2.26
CA PHE A 353 -1.07 16.02 3.63
C PHE A 353 -0.18 17.25 3.82
N VAL A 354 -0.40 17.94 4.93
CA VAL A 354 0.47 18.98 5.51
C VAL A 354 0.63 18.73 7.01
N ALA A 355 1.71 19.19 7.62
CA ALA A 355 1.95 18.91 9.04
C ALA A 355 2.62 20.09 9.78
N PRO A 356 1.91 20.80 10.68
CA PRO A 356 2.58 21.67 11.64
C PRO A 356 3.40 20.85 12.63
N ALA A 357 4.57 21.38 13.01
CA ALA A 357 5.51 20.72 13.90
C ALA A 357 5.85 21.60 15.11
N PHE A 358 5.94 20.96 16.27
CA PHE A 358 6.22 21.60 17.55
C PHE A 358 7.35 20.86 18.28
N PRO A 359 8.19 21.57 19.04
CA PRO A 359 9.04 20.94 20.03
C PRO A 359 8.17 20.39 21.17
N VAL A 360 8.52 19.22 21.69
CA VAL A 360 7.79 18.51 22.73
C VAL A 360 8.70 18.03 23.85
N THR A 361 8.14 17.81 25.04
CA THR A 361 8.88 17.35 26.23
C THR A 361 9.02 15.83 26.31
N VAL A 362 8.25 15.08 25.51
CA VAL A 362 8.26 13.61 25.48
C VAL A 362 9.32 13.09 24.49
N PRO A 363 9.86 11.87 24.71
CA PRO A 363 10.79 11.29 23.75
C PRO A 363 10.10 11.02 22.41
N THR A 364 10.83 11.27 21.33
CA THR A 364 10.40 11.08 19.95
C THR A 364 11.51 10.40 19.15
N VAL A 365 11.29 10.18 17.86
CA VAL A 365 12.30 9.69 16.91
C VAL A 365 13.54 10.60 16.89
N SER A 366 13.39 11.90 17.18
CA SER A 366 14.51 12.82 17.43
C SER A 366 15.52 12.25 18.42
N ARG A 367 15.04 11.82 19.60
CA ARG A 367 15.89 11.22 20.62
C ARG A 367 16.43 9.86 20.19
N LEU A 368 15.61 9.05 19.51
CA LEU A 368 16.05 7.74 19.00
C LEU A 368 17.27 7.84 18.07
N PHE A 369 17.36 8.91 17.27
CA PHE A 369 18.49 9.12 16.36
C PHE A 369 19.65 9.92 16.98
N LEU A 370 19.39 10.87 17.87
CA LEU A 370 20.39 11.81 18.37
C LEU A 370 21.05 11.40 19.70
N ASP A 371 20.45 10.47 20.45
CA ASP A 371 20.93 9.99 21.75
C ASP A 371 21.38 8.51 21.63
N PRO A 372 22.70 8.24 21.48
CA PRO A 372 23.22 6.87 21.31
C PRO A 372 22.87 5.91 22.45
N GLU A 373 22.80 6.41 23.68
CA GLU A 373 22.46 5.59 24.85
C GLU A 373 20.97 5.22 24.82
N TYR A 374 20.10 6.15 24.44
CA TYR A 374 18.68 5.86 24.24
C TYR A 374 18.45 4.88 23.08
N TYR A 375 19.17 5.02 21.97
CA TYR A 375 19.14 4.05 20.87
C TYR A 375 19.59 2.66 21.34
N TYR A 376 20.73 2.58 22.03
CA TYR A 376 21.25 1.31 22.56
C TYR A 376 20.23 0.60 23.46
N ARG A 377 19.62 1.32 24.41
CA ARG A 377 18.57 0.75 25.29
C ARG A 377 17.33 0.31 24.51
N SER A 378 16.91 1.10 23.51
CA SER A 378 15.78 0.74 22.66
C SER A 378 16.06 -0.53 21.85
N ASN A 379 17.31 -0.70 21.40
CA ASN A 379 17.78 -1.90 20.71
C ASN A 379 17.81 -3.12 21.63
N GLU A 380 18.32 -3.00 22.85
CA GLU A 380 18.31 -4.08 23.85
C GLU A 380 16.87 -4.54 24.18
N GLN A 381 15.94 -3.60 24.36
CA GLN A 381 14.52 -3.91 24.57
C GLN A 381 13.92 -4.68 23.38
N PHE A 382 14.22 -4.25 22.16
CA PHE A 382 13.73 -4.90 20.96
C PHE A 382 14.30 -6.31 20.81
N LEU A 383 15.61 -6.50 21.01
CA LEU A 383 16.26 -7.80 20.91
C LEU A 383 15.82 -8.78 22.01
N ALA A 384 15.56 -8.29 23.23
CA ALA A 384 15.19 -9.14 24.35
C ALA A 384 13.77 -9.72 24.21
N ASN A 385 12.79 -8.92 23.78
CA ASN A 385 11.39 -9.35 23.74
C ASN A 385 10.49 -8.60 22.72
N ALA A 386 11.08 -7.94 21.72
CA ALA A 386 10.36 -7.14 20.73
C ALA A 386 9.51 -6.01 21.34
N SER A 387 10.00 -5.36 22.40
CA SER A 387 9.38 -4.17 23.02
C SER A 387 10.19 -2.90 22.74
N GLY A 388 9.73 -1.77 23.30
CA GLY A 388 10.40 -0.48 23.18
C GLY A 388 10.18 0.22 21.84
N PRO A 389 10.74 1.43 21.65
CA PRO A 389 10.45 2.30 20.51
C PRO A 389 10.61 1.65 19.13
N LEU A 390 11.58 0.74 18.97
CA LEU A 390 11.83 0.06 17.69
C LEU A 390 10.72 -0.93 17.28
N SER A 391 9.83 -1.30 18.21
CA SER A 391 8.68 -2.17 17.93
C SER A 391 7.46 -1.43 17.38
N SER A 392 7.50 -0.09 17.28
CA SER A 392 6.33 0.72 16.94
C SER A 392 6.65 1.80 15.91
N PRO A 393 5.90 1.86 14.79
CA PRO A 393 6.05 2.93 13.81
C PRO A 393 5.24 4.18 14.15
N SER A 394 4.19 4.07 14.97
CA SER A 394 3.23 5.15 15.25
C SER A 394 2.28 4.80 16.43
N GLY A 395 1.46 5.76 16.86
CA GLY A 395 0.47 5.64 17.93
C GLY A 395 -1.01 5.78 17.49
N PRO A 396 -1.87 6.34 18.36
CA PRO A 396 -3.28 6.64 18.06
C PRO A 396 -3.49 7.63 16.92
N TRP A 397 -4.53 7.39 16.13
CA TRP A 397 -4.97 8.25 15.02
C TRP A 397 -6.40 8.73 15.24
N ALA A 398 -6.81 9.75 14.48
CA ALA A 398 -8.18 10.22 14.43
C ALA A 398 -8.65 10.46 13.00
N TRP A 399 -9.93 10.20 12.77
CA TRP A 399 -10.64 10.42 11.52
C TRP A 399 -11.88 11.23 11.81
N GLU A 400 -12.13 12.26 11.02
CA GLU A 400 -13.34 13.05 11.14
C GLU A 400 -13.88 13.47 9.77
N ARG A 401 -15.16 13.83 9.77
CA ARG A 401 -15.73 14.59 8.64
C ARG A 401 -15.18 16.01 8.68
N TYR A 402 -15.58 16.82 7.71
CA TYR A 402 -15.10 18.19 7.59
C TYR A 402 -15.34 18.97 8.91
N PRO A 403 -14.46 19.91 9.29
CA PRO A 403 -14.68 20.76 10.45
C PRO A 403 -15.79 21.78 10.16
N SER A 404 -16.33 22.39 11.21
CA SER A 404 -17.37 23.44 11.08
C SER A 404 -16.91 24.68 10.32
N THR A 405 -15.60 24.89 10.20
CA THR A 405 -14.98 25.98 9.44
C THR A 405 -15.10 25.81 7.93
N ALA A 406 -15.41 24.61 7.42
CA ALA A 406 -15.67 24.41 6.00
C ALA A 406 -16.94 25.16 5.55
N SER A 407 -16.89 25.73 4.36
CA SER A 407 -17.95 26.49 3.73
C SER A 407 -19.18 25.61 3.50
N LYS A 408 -20.35 26.22 3.39
CA LYS A 408 -21.59 25.47 3.12
C LYS A 408 -21.52 24.75 1.76
N GLU A 409 -20.87 25.37 0.78
CA GLU A 409 -20.72 24.80 -0.55
C GLU A 409 -19.80 23.58 -0.54
N THR A 410 -18.62 23.68 0.08
CA THR A 410 -17.71 22.54 0.23
C THR A 410 -18.36 21.38 0.98
N ARG A 411 -19.11 21.67 2.05
CA ARG A 411 -19.86 20.64 2.79
C ARG A 411 -20.88 19.94 1.92
N LYS A 412 -21.66 20.70 1.15
CA LYS A 412 -22.65 20.17 0.22
C LYS A 412 -22.01 19.26 -0.82
N ILE A 413 -20.93 19.70 -1.47
CA ILE A 413 -20.21 18.89 -2.47
C ILE A 413 -19.70 17.58 -1.85
N LEU A 414 -19.10 17.65 -0.66
CA LEU A 414 -18.59 16.45 0.02
C LEU A 414 -19.70 15.50 0.44
N ASP A 415 -20.85 16.01 0.91
CA ASP A 415 -22.02 15.20 1.28
C ASP A 415 -22.73 14.57 0.06
N GLU A 416 -22.65 15.20 -1.12
CA GLU A 416 -23.18 14.66 -2.38
C GLU A 416 -22.26 13.58 -2.98
N GLU A 417 -20.94 13.77 -2.89
CA GLU A 417 -19.97 12.85 -3.50
C GLU A 417 -19.68 11.61 -2.63
N PHE A 418 -19.62 11.79 -1.30
CA PHE A 418 -19.13 10.77 -0.38
C PHE A 418 -20.22 10.32 0.62
N PRO A 419 -20.31 9.01 0.92
CA PRO A 419 -21.18 8.47 1.96
C PRO A 419 -20.97 9.13 3.33
N SER A 420 -22.00 9.13 4.17
CA SER A 420 -21.96 9.79 5.49
C SER A 420 -20.94 9.20 6.48
N ASP A 421 -20.49 7.97 6.26
CA ASP A 421 -19.46 7.31 7.07
C ASP A 421 -18.03 7.51 6.52
N TRP A 422 -17.88 8.22 5.39
CA TRP A 422 -16.59 8.54 4.79
C TRP A 422 -15.91 9.69 5.56
N PRO A 423 -14.72 9.48 6.15
CA PRO A 423 -13.96 10.56 6.76
C PRO A 423 -13.36 11.46 5.67
N HIS A 424 -13.41 12.76 5.86
CA HIS A 424 -12.77 13.69 4.91
C HIS A 424 -11.33 13.99 5.32
N LEU A 425 -11.03 13.84 6.61
CA LEU A 425 -9.75 14.18 7.22
C LEU A 425 -9.22 13.02 8.08
N GLU A 426 -7.91 12.82 8.04
CA GLU A 426 -7.16 11.96 8.96
C GLU A 426 -6.10 12.79 9.69
N HIS A 427 -5.93 12.52 10.98
CA HIS A 427 -4.94 13.14 11.86
C HIS A 427 -4.01 12.07 12.43
N ILE A 428 -2.74 12.15 12.06
CA ILE A 428 -1.67 11.29 12.58
C ILE A 428 -0.68 12.14 13.37
N ALA A 429 -0.60 11.89 14.67
CA ALA A 429 0.47 12.42 15.50
C ALA A 429 1.73 11.58 15.29
N LEU A 430 2.67 12.11 14.50
CA LEU A 430 3.93 11.46 14.22
C LEU A 430 5.01 11.96 15.19
N SER A 431 5.67 11.03 15.88
CA SER A 431 6.79 11.29 16.79
C SER A 431 8.07 11.69 16.05
N ALA A 432 8.00 12.60 15.07
CA ALA A 432 9.13 13.07 14.29
C ALA A 432 8.88 14.50 13.78
N TYR A 433 9.97 15.21 13.47
CA TYR A 433 9.90 16.46 12.71
C TYR A 433 9.73 16.19 11.22
N LEU A 434 8.65 16.71 10.62
CA LEU A 434 8.40 16.58 9.18
C LEU A 434 8.76 17.84 8.37
N GLY A 435 8.62 19.03 8.95
CA GLY A 435 8.89 20.28 8.23
C GLY A 435 8.14 20.39 6.90
N ASP A 436 8.86 20.75 5.84
CA ASP A 436 8.37 20.78 4.45
C ASP A 436 8.38 19.40 3.76
N TYR A 437 8.71 18.35 4.51
CA TYR A 437 8.80 16.96 4.08
C TYR A 437 9.76 16.72 2.90
N THR A 438 10.83 17.51 2.81
CA THR A 438 11.93 17.25 1.86
C THR A 438 12.69 15.96 2.20
N GLY A 439 12.85 15.64 3.50
CA GLY A 439 13.39 14.38 4.00
C GLY A 439 12.57 13.84 5.17
N THR A 440 12.63 12.53 5.42
CA THR A 440 11.80 11.88 6.46
C THR A 440 12.39 11.96 7.87
N VAL A 441 13.65 12.37 8.00
CA VAL A 441 14.37 12.50 9.29
C VAL A 441 15.32 13.71 9.22
N LEU A 442 14.78 14.90 8.98
CA LEU A 442 15.54 16.15 9.04
C LEU A 442 15.31 16.83 10.39
N ASP A 443 15.76 16.19 11.47
CA ASP A 443 15.66 16.82 12.78
C ASP A 443 16.29 18.23 12.77
N PRO A 444 15.75 19.21 13.49
CA PRO A 444 16.39 20.53 13.63
C PRO A 444 17.80 20.49 14.25
N PHE A 445 18.22 19.38 14.88
CA PHE A 445 19.53 19.17 15.51
C PHE A 445 19.87 20.20 16.61
N ASP A 446 18.86 20.78 17.26
CA ASP A 446 19.02 21.74 18.35
C ASP A 446 18.95 21.10 19.75
N GLY A 447 18.86 19.76 19.80
CA GLY A 447 18.81 18.96 21.02
C GLY A 447 17.40 18.77 21.61
N LYS A 448 16.35 19.27 20.95
CA LYS A 448 14.96 19.06 21.37
C LYS A 448 14.33 17.81 20.76
N ASN A 449 13.16 17.43 21.28
CA ASN A 449 12.29 16.43 20.67
C ASN A 449 11.23 17.14 19.83
N TYR A 450 10.86 16.56 18.69
CA TYR A 450 9.86 17.16 17.81
C TYR A 450 8.75 16.17 17.45
N GLY A 451 7.53 16.68 17.43
CA GLY A 451 6.37 15.98 16.88
C GLY A 451 5.74 16.79 15.76
N SER A 452 5.08 16.07 14.84
CA SER A 452 4.30 16.66 13.74
C SER A 452 2.89 16.08 13.74
N MET A 453 1.89 16.90 13.46
CA MET A 453 0.50 16.46 13.31
C MET A 453 0.17 16.44 11.82
N MET A 454 0.19 15.27 11.19
CA MET A 454 -0.18 15.14 9.78
C MET A 454 -1.68 15.34 9.64
N GLY A 455 -2.08 16.41 8.94
CA GLY A 455 -3.43 16.63 8.47
C GLY A 455 -3.57 16.15 7.04
N ILE A 456 -4.25 15.02 6.84
CA ILE A 456 -4.33 14.31 5.56
C ILE A 456 -5.73 14.50 4.97
N LEU A 457 -5.81 14.75 3.66
CA LEU A 457 -7.07 14.75 2.93
C LEU A 457 -7.42 13.32 2.49
N VAL A 458 -8.59 12.84 2.92
CA VAL A 458 -9.08 11.48 2.67
C VAL A 458 -10.27 11.47 1.69
N ALA A 459 -10.76 12.66 1.32
CA ALA A 459 -11.79 12.86 0.31
C ALA A 459 -11.38 13.91 -0.74
N PRO A 460 -10.20 13.76 -1.39
CA PRO A 460 -9.73 14.73 -2.38
C PRO A 460 -10.57 14.67 -3.67
N MET A 461 -10.86 15.85 -4.22
CA MET A 461 -11.61 16.04 -5.47
C MET A 461 -10.69 16.18 -6.69
N SER A 462 -9.42 16.56 -6.49
CA SER A 462 -8.43 16.63 -7.56
C SER A 462 -8.23 15.25 -8.20
N ARG A 463 -8.02 15.23 -9.52
CA ARG A 463 -7.73 14.01 -10.29
C ARG A 463 -6.49 14.19 -11.12
N GLY A 464 -5.62 13.20 -11.03
CA GLY A 464 -4.37 13.11 -11.75
C GLY A 464 -4.41 12.12 -12.91
N ASN A 465 -3.25 11.89 -13.50
CA ASN A 465 -3.04 10.86 -14.51
C ASN A 465 -1.58 10.37 -14.55
N ILE A 466 -1.42 9.24 -15.22
CA ILE A 466 -0.16 8.63 -15.63
C ILE A 466 -0.12 8.62 -17.15
N SER A 467 1.02 9.01 -17.72
CA SER A 467 1.31 8.87 -19.15
C SER A 467 2.70 8.26 -19.35
N ILE A 468 3.09 8.06 -20.60
CA ILE A 468 4.41 7.54 -20.97
C ILE A 468 5.16 8.56 -21.82
N ALA A 469 6.48 8.63 -21.65
CA ALA A 469 7.34 9.48 -22.45
C ALA A 469 8.01 8.74 -23.63
N SER A 470 7.96 7.40 -23.60
CA SER A 470 8.66 6.51 -24.53
C SER A 470 7.89 5.20 -24.68
N ALA A 471 8.19 4.46 -25.75
CA ALA A 471 7.72 3.08 -25.97
C ALA A 471 8.50 2.04 -25.14
N ASP A 472 9.54 2.45 -24.40
CA ASP A 472 10.29 1.57 -23.51
C ASP A 472 9.80 1.69 -22.05
N ALA A 473 9.39 0.58 -21.45
CA ALA A 473 9.00 0.50 -20.04
C ALA A 473 10.15 0.72 -19.03
N ALA A 474 11.42 0.72 -19.47
CA ALA A 474 12.55 1.13 -18.64
C ALA A 474 12.59 2.63 -18.39
N GLU A 475 11.99 3.44 -19.28
CA GLU A 475 11.84 4.86 -19.04
C GLU A 475 10.73 5.11 -18.02
N PRO A 476 10.96 5.90 -16.96
CA PRO A 476 9.92 6.21 -15.98
C PRO A 476 8.66 6.81 -16.60
N PRO A 477 7.46 6.48 -16.09
CA PRO A 477 6.23 7.08 -16.57
C PRO A 477 6.16 8.55 -16.14
N LEU A 478 5.35 9.34 -16.87
CA LEU A 478 5.01 10.70 -16.51
C LEU A 478 3.91 10.66 -15.43
N ILE A 479 4.28 10.99 -14.19
CA ILE A 479 3.38 10.90 -13.03
C ILE A 479 2.82 12.29 -12.70
N ASN A 480 1.50 12.44 -12.77
CA ASN A 480 0.83 13.70 -12.45
C ASN A 480 -0.31 13.48 -11.44
N PRO A 481 -0.04 13.52 -10.12
CA PRO A 481 -1.08 13.43 -9.10
C PRO A 481 -2.08 14.60 -9.13
N ASN A 482 -1.62 15.77 -9.58
CA ASN A 482 -2.43 16.98 -9.80
C ASN A 482 -3.10 17.50 -8.51
N TRP A 483 -2.44 17.33 -7.36
CA TRP A 483 -2.95 17.73 -6.05
C TRP A 483 -3.30 19.22 -5.98
N LEU A 484 -4.29 19.56 -5.15
CA LEU A 484 -4.74 20.94 -4.88
C LEU A 484 -5.15 21.73 -6.14
N THR A 485 -5.66 21.06 -7.17
CA THR A 485 -6.21 21.75 -8.35
C THR A 485 -7.69 22.07 -8.19
N HIS A 486 -8.42 21.26 -7.44
CA HIS A 486 -9.82 21.50 -7.10
C HIS A 486 -10.00 22.52 -5.96
N ALA A 487 -11.07 23.32 -5.99
CA ALA A 487 -11.34 24.35 -4.97
C ALA A 487 -11.61 23.76 -3.57
N VAL A 488 -12.41 22.69 -3.50
CA VAL A 488 -12.68 21.95 -2.25
C VAL A 488 -11.38 21.50 -1.57
N ASP A 489 -10.41 20.99 -2.33
CA ASP A 489 -9.15 20.50 -1.75
C ASP A 489 -8.31 21.64 -1.17
N LYS A 490 -8.29 22.81 -1.83
CA LYS A 490 -7.60 24.01 -1.33
C LYS A 490 -8.23 24.51 -0.03
N GLU A 491 -9.55 24.46 0.07
CA GLU A 491 -10.24 24.84 1.30
C GLU A 491 -9.99 23.81 2.42
N MET A 492 -10.10 22.52 2.10
CA MET A 492 -9.96 21.44 3.06
C MET A 492 -8.52 21.29 3.57
N ILE A 493 -7.49 21.57 2.75
CA ILE A 493 -6.09 21.54 3.22
C ILE A 493 -5.82 22.67 4.23
N VAL A 494 -6.45 23.84 4.07
CA VAL A 494 -6.37 24.91 5.06
C VAL A 494 -7.12 24.51 6.33
N ALA A 495 -8.32 23.95 6.18
CA ALA A 495 -9.15 23.53 7.30
C ALA A 495 -8.47 22.44 8.15
N VAL A 496 -7.86 21.43 7.53
CA VAL A 496 -7.15 20.36 8.26
C VAL A 496 -5.90 20.90 8.96
N PHE A 497 -5.18 21.84 8.35
CA PHE A 497 -4.02 22.47 8.99
C PHE A 497 -4.40 23.28 10.23
N ARG A 498 -5.50 24.07 10.16
CA ARG A 498 -6.04 24.76 11.33
C ARG A 498 -6.47 23.79 12.43
N ARG A 499 -7.10 22.69 12.04
CA ARG A 499 -7.51 21.63 12.97
C ARG A 499 -6.32 20.96 13.64
N ALA A 500 -5.24 20.69 12.90
CA ALA A 500 -3.99 20.18 13.45
C ALA A 500 -3.37 21.14 14.49
N ARG A 501 -3.39 22.46 14.24
CA ARG A 501 -2.98 23.47 15.23
C ARG A 501 -3.89 23.52 16.45
N GLU A 502 -5.20 23.37 16.27
CA GLU A 502 -6.16 23.31 17.38
C GLU A 502 -5.85 22.12 18.31
N ILE A 503 -5.53 20.96 17.74
CA ILE A 503 -5.10 19.77 18.49
C ILE A 503 -3.81 20.08 19.26
N TRP A 504 -2.79 20.63 18.59
CA TRP A 504 -1.52 21.02 19.24
C TRP A 504 -1.70 21.96 20.42
N ASN A 505 -2.52 23.00 20.27
CA ASN A 505 -2.75 24.01 21.30
C ASN A 505 -3.45 23.46 22.56
N LYS A 506 -3.96 22.22 22.52
CA LYS A 506 -4.60 21.55 23.66
C LYS A 506 -3.70 20.49 24.32
N LEU A 507 -2.51 20.23 23.76
CA LEU A 507 -1.54 19.29 24.32
C LEU A 507 -0.73 19.94 25.44
N SER A 508 -0.52 19.20 26.53
CA SER A 508 0.27 19.64 27.70
C SER A 508 1.76 19.30 27.62
N ILE A 509 2.22 18.77 26.48
CA ILE A 509 3.57 18.25 26.27
C ILE A 509 4.43 19.14 25.36
N LEU A 510 4.02 20.38 25.13
CA LEU A 510 4.77 21.34 24.31
C LEU A 510 6.02 21.85 25.03
N ASP A 511 7.13 21.97 24.30
CA ASP A 511 8.42 22.55 24.76
C ASP A 511 8.76 23.86 24.02
N GLY A 512 7.73 24.67 23.75
CA GLY A 512 7.86 25.96 23.08
C GLY A 512 6.74 26.28 22.11
N GLU A 513 6.98 27.29 21.27
CA GLU A 513 6.08 27.70 20.19
C GLU A 513 6.18 26.76 18.97
N GLU A 514 5.22 26.89 18.05
CA GLU A 514 5.23 26.22 16.75
C GLU A 514 6.55 26.46 16.01
N TYR A 515 7.25 25.39 15.65
CA TYR A 515 8.52 25.48 14.93
C TYR A 515 8.30 25.58 13.42
N TYR A 516 7.41 24.74 12.86
CA TYR A 516 7.07 24.76 11.44
C TYR A 516 5.56 24.80 11.23
N PRO A 517 5.06 25.62 10.29
CA PRO A 517 5.76 26.70 9.57
C PRO A 517 6.01 27.93 10.45
N GLY A 518 5.50 27.93 11.68
CA GLY A 518 5.62 29.01 12.65
C GLY A 518 4.42 29.95 12.68
N LYS A 519 4.34 30.74 13.75
CA LYS A 519 3.18 31.57 14.11
C LYS A 519 2.84 32.70 13.13
N HIS A 520 3.69 33.00 12.16
CA HIS A 520 3.46 34.06 11.18
C HIS A 520 2.51 33.63 10.04
N VAL A 521 2.40 32.32 9.79
CA VAL A 521 1.45 31.77 8.81
C VAL A 521 0.08 31.73 9.47
N GLN A 522 -0.86 32.63 9.14
CA GLN A 522 -2.14 32.75 9.85
C GLN A 522 -3.35 32.82 8.94
N SER A 523 -3.31 33.58 7.84
CA SER A 523 -4.44 33.71 6.91
C SER A 523 -4.64 32.42 6.12
N ASP A 524 -5.82 32.27 5.50
CA ASP A 524 -6.08 31.12 4.62
C ASP A 524 -5.13 31.13 3.42
N GLU A 525 -4.79 32.32 2.91
CA GLU A 525 -3.80 32.54 1.86
C GLU A 525 -2.39 32.11 2.29
N ASP A 526 -1.95 32.47 3.51
CA ASP A 526 -0.64 32.07 4.03
C ASP A 526 -0.56 30.55 4.18
N ILE A 527 -1.60 29.93 4.75
CA ILE A 527 -1.65 28.48 4.97
C ILE A 527 -1.66 27.75 3.64
N LEU A 528 -2.43 28.24 2.65
CA LEU A 528 -2.44 27.63 1.32
C LEU A 528 -1.08 27.79 0.63
N ALA A 529 -0.44 28.96 0.72
CA ALA A 529 0.90 29.17 0.17
C ALA A 529 1.95 28.26 0.84
N MET A 530 1.86 28.08 2.15
CA MET A 530 2.69 27.11 2.88
C MET A 530 2.40 25.69 2.43
N ALA A 531 1.12 25.30 2.31
CA ALA A 531 0.73 23.99 1.83
C ALA A 531 1.33 23.72 0.45
N ARG A 532 1.28 24.67 -0.50
CA ARG A 532 1.93 24.49 -1.81
C ARG A 532 3.42 24.21 -1.71
N LYS A 533 4.12 24.75 -0.71
CA LYS A 533 5.56 24.54 -0.47
C LYS A 533 5.90 23.29 0.36
N GLY A 534 5.02 22.89 1.28
CA GLY A 534 5.26 21.81 2.26
C GLY A 534 4.33 20.60 2.13
N LEU A 535 3.45 20.57 1.13
CA LEU A 535 2.61 19.42 0.77
C LEU A 535 3.49 18.20 0.57
N ALA A 536 3.01 17.05 1.00
CA ALA A 536 3.48 15.73 0.61
C ALA A 536 2.30 14.75 0.48
N THR A 537 2.59 13.48 0.26
CA THR A 537 1.61 12.40 0.11
C THR A 537 1.87 11.29 1.12
N VAL A 538 0.81 10.59 1.53
CA VAL A 538 0.92 9.32 2.28
C VAL A 538 1.09 8.10 1.36
N PHE A 539 1.37 8.32 0.07
CA PHE A 539 1.75 7.31 -0.93
C PHE A 539 0.62 6.33 -1.30
N HIS A 540 -0.62 6.83 -1.41
CA HIS A 540 -1.82 6.02 -1.62
C HIS A 540 -2.37 6.03 -3.05
N ALA A 541 -1.59 6.51 -4.01
CA ALA A 541 -1.92 6.49 -5.44
C ALA A 541 -2.71 5.24 -5.88
N SER A 542 -3.88 5.45 -6.50
CA SER A 542 -4.75 4.39 -7.03
C SER A 542 -5.42 4.78 -8.36
N SER A 543 -6.26 3.87 -8.86
CA SER A 543 -7.35 4.16 -9.80
C SER A 543 -6.99 4.47 -11.25
N THR A 544 -5.74 4.24 -11.66
CA THR A 544 -5.23 4.49 -13.01
C THR A 544 -5.59 3.44 -14.06
N CYS A 545 -6.11 2.29 -13.64
CA CYS A 545 -6.68 1.23 -14.48
C CYS A 545 -8.11 0.94 -14.01
N LYS A 546 -8.90 2.00 -13.81
CA LYS A 546 -10.24 2.00 -13.19
C LYS A 546 -11.09 0.76 -13.53
N MET A 547 -11.48 0.01 -12.51
CA MET A 547 -12.59 -0.95 -12.60
C MET A 547 -13.89 -0.18 -12.82
N GLY A 548 -14.65 -0.59 -13.82
CA GLY A 548 -15.90 0.09 -14.13
C GLY A 548 -16.60 -0.57 -15.30
N LYS A 549 -17.61 0.13 -15.80
CA LYS A 549 -18.38 -0.33 -16.94
C LYS A 549 -17.56 -0.27 -18.23
N ALA A 550 -17.89 -1.13 -19.18
CA ALA A 550 -17.17 -1.22 -20.44
C ALA A 550 -17.33 0.08 -21.25
N PRO A 551 -16.24 0.63 -21.82
CA PRO A 551 -16.36 1.79 -22.69
C PRO A 551 -17.32 1.55 -23.85
N GLY A 552 -18.29 2.45 -24.01
CA GLY A 552 -19.31 2.36 -25.06
C GLY A 552 -20.53 1.52 -24.70
N ASP A 553 -20.67 1.12 -23.43
CA ASP A 553 -21.93 0.60 -22.92
C ASP A 553 -23.00 1.69 -22.78
N GLU A 554 -24.21 1.30 -22.38
CA GLU A 554 -25.36 2.21 -22.23
C GLU A 554 -25.19 3.23 -21.10
N SER A 555 -24.17 3.08 -20.23
CA SER A 555 -23.91 4.01 -19.13
C SER A 555 -23.27 5.33 -19.57
N GLY A 556 -22.63 5.34 -20.75
CA GLY A 556 -21.87 6.47 -21.25
C GLY A 556 -20.50 6.65 -20.56
N ASP A 557 -20.11 5.79 -19.61
CA ASP A 557 -18.76 5.80 -19.05
C ASP A 557 -17.76 5.29 -20.11
N ARG A 558 -16.73 6.08 -20.39
CA ARG A 558 -15.65 5.74 -21.32
C ARG A 558 -14.33 5.43 -20.61
N MET A 559 -14.32 5.42 -19.29
CA MET A 559 -13.12 5.40 -18.46
C MET A 559 -12.83 4.04 -17.83
N GLY A 560 -13.72 3.06 -17.95
CA GLY A 560 -13.47 1.68 -17.51
C GLY A 560 -12.30 1.05 -18.27
N VAL A 561 -11.36 0.46 -17.53
CA VAL A 561 -10.19 -0.24 -18.05
C VAL A 561 -10.31 -1.74 -17.84
N VAL A 562 -10.81 -2.13 -16.67
CA VAL A 562 -11.08 -3.53 -16.33
C VAL A 562 -12.53 -3.72 -15.89
N ASP A 563 -13.03 -4.95 -16.06
CA ASP A 563 -14.31 -5.35 -15.50
C ASP A 563 -14.21 -5.75 -14.02
N THR A 564 -15.33 -6.18 -13.43
CA THR A 564 -15.44 -6.55 -12.01
C THR A 564 -14.66 -7.83 -11.64
N LYS A 565 -14.17 -8.57 -12.65
CA LYS A 565 -13.25 -9.70 -12.51
C LYS A 565 -11.81 -9.30 -12.85
N ALA A 566 -11.52 -7.99 -12.93
CA ALA A 566 -10.22 -7.43 -13.22
C ALA A 566 -9.67 -7.74 -14.63
N ARG A 567 -10.52 -8.17 -15.57
CA ARG A 567 -10.12 -8.46 -16.97
C ARG A 567 -10.06 -7.18 -17.78
N VAL A 568 -8.98 -6.98 -18.53
CA VAL A 568 -8.79 -5.78 -19.36
C VAL A 568 -9.73 -5.79 -20.56
N TYR A 569 -10.44 -4.69 -20.79
CA TYR A 569 -11.35 -4.57 -21.92
C TYR A 569 -10.61 -4.59 -23.28
N GLY A 570 -11.22 -5.26 -24.26
CA GLY A 570 -10.73 -5.31 -25.64
C GLY A 570 -9.65 -6.36 -25.94
N VAL A 571 -9.21 -7.11 -24.92
CA VAL A 571 -8.23 -8.21 -25.05
C VAL A 571 -8.65 -9.44 -24.26
N LYS A 572 -7.97 -10.57 -24.48
CA LYS A 572 -8.18 -11.84 -23.76
C LYS A 572 -6.93 -12.22 -22.96
N GLY A 573 -7.12 -12.99 -21.89
CA GLY A 573 -6.00 -13.55 -21.11
C GLY A 573 -5.15 -12.49 -20.38
N LEU A 574 -5.70 -11.30 -20.11
CA LEU A 574 -5.00 -10.24 -19.39
C LEU A 574 -5.87 -9.68 -18.26
N ARG A 575 -5.29 -9.62 -17.06
CA ARG A 575 -5.87 -8.95 -15.89
C ARG A 575 -4.94 -7.90 -15.30
N VAL A 576 -5.50 -6.97 -14.55
CA VAL A 576 -4.73 -6.05 -13.68
C VAL A 576 -5.18 -6.25 -12.23
N VAL A 577 -4.28 -6.58 -11.31
CA VAL A 577 -4.62 -6.88 -9.91
C VAL A 577 -3.66 -6.13 -8.97
N ASP A 578 -3.98 -4.85 -8.76
CA ASP A 578 -3.29 -3.96 -7.81
C ASP A 578 -4.15 -2.72 -7.50
N ALA A 579 -3.58 -1.69 -6.87
CA ALA A 579 -4.34 -0.48 -6.53
C ALA A 579 -4.85 0.35 -7.72
N SER A 580 -4.29 0.14 -8.93
CA SER A 580 -4.74 0.83 -10.14
C SER A 580 -6.19 0.51 -10.51
N ILE A 581 -6.71 -0.66 -10.15
CA ILE A 581 -8.08 -1.05 -10.55
C ILE A 581 -9.17 -0.51 -9.65
N MET A 582 -8.85 0.08 -8.50
CA MET A 582 -9.88 0.64 -7.62
C MET A 582 -10.66 1.72 -8.39
N PRO A 583 -12.02 1.72 -8.42
CA PRO A 583 -12.79 2.73 -9.15
C PRO A 583 -12.48 4.16 -8.67
N PHE A 584 -12.22 4.26 -7.36
CA PHE A 584 -11.73 5.42 -6.63
C PHE A 584 -10.82 4.95 -5.49
N LEU A 585 -10.05 5.86 -4.88
CA LEU A 585 -9.31 5.55 -3.66
C LEU A 585 -10.29 5.49 -2.48
N PRO A 586 -10.53 4.33 -1.84
CA PRO A 586 -11.40 4.28 -0.67
C PRO A 586 -10.78 5.02 0.52
N PRO A 587 -11.56 5.43 1.53
CA PRO A 587 -10.99 6.09 2.69
C PRO A 587 -10.12 5.09 3.46
N GLY A 588 -9.07 5.61 4.08
CA GLY A 588 -8.06 4.79 4.71
C GLY A 588 -6.84 4.50 3.82
N HIS A 589 -6.02 3.55 4.26
CA HIS A 589 -4.74 3.20 3.67
C HIS A 589 -4.94 1.92 2.84
N PRO A 590 -4.43 1.86 1.59
CA PRO A 590 -4.92 0.91 0.61
C PRO A 590 -4.40 -0.53 0.78
N MET A 591 -3.48 -0.79 1.72
CA MET A 591 -2.84 -2.11 1.88
C MET A 591 -3.87 -3.23 2.01
N ALA A 592 -4.83 -3.08 2.92
CA ALA A 592 -5.84 -4.11 3.17
C ALA A 592 -6.72 -4.35 1.93
N THR A 593 -7.13 -3.26 1.25
CA THR A 593 -7.95 -3.33 0.04
C THR A 593 -7.22 -4.04 -1.10
N VAL A 594 -5.91 -3.85 -1.24
CA VAL A 594 -5.10 -4.54 -2.25
C VAL A 594 -5.02 -6.05 -1.96
N TYR A 595 -4.84 -6.46 -0.71
CA TYR A 595 -4.90 -7.88 -0.35
C TYR A 595 -6.29 -8.48 -0.60
N MET A 596 -7.35 -7.77 -0.21
CA MET A 596 -8.73 -8.17 -0.46
C MET A 596 -8.98 -8.42 -1.95
N LEU A 597 -8.57 -7.48 -2.82
CA LEU A 597 -8.70 -7.63 -4.27
C LEU A 597 -7.93 -8.85 -4.78
N ALA A 598 -6.69 -9.05 -4.33
CA ALA A 598 -5.87 -10.18 -4.75
C ALA A 598 -6.50 -11.53 -4.34
N GLU A 599 -6.97 -11.66 -3.09
CA GLU A 599 -7.66 -12.87 -2.61
C GLU A 599 -8.96 -13.12 -3.38
N LYS A 600 -9.77 -12.07 -3.63
CA LYS A 600 -11.04 -12.18 -4.37
C LYS A 600 -10.81 -12.64 -5.81
N ILE A 601 -9.88 -12.00 -6.53
CA ILE A 601 -9.62 -12.34 -7.93
C ILE A 601 -8.93 -13.70 -8.06
N ALA A 602 -8.05 -14.08 -7.12
CA ALA A 602 -7.47 -15.43 -7.09
C ALA A 602 -8.56 -16.50 -6.92
N ASP A 603 -9.48 -16.30 -5.98
CA ASP A 603 -10.61 -17.19 -5.72
C ASP A 603 -11.52 -17.34 -6.95
N ASP A 604 -11.80 -16.24 -7.66
CA ASP A 604 -12.57 -16.26 -8.91
C ASP A 604 -11.86 -17.06 -10.02
N ILE A 605 -10.53 -16.93 -10.15
CA ILE A 605 -9.74 -17.67 -11.13
C ILE A 605 -9.72 -19.16 -10.81
N ILE A 606 -9.45 -19.52 -9.55
CA ILE A 606 -9.34 -20.92 -9.11
C ILE A 606 -10.68 -21.63 -9.32
N LYS A 607 -11.79 -21.03 -8.88
CA LYS A 607 -13.14 -21.61 -9.04
C LYS A 607 -13.53 -21.81 -10.50
N ALA A 608 -13.16 -20.89 -11.39
CA ALA A 608 -13.43 -21.02 -12.82
C ALA A 608 -12.59 -22.14 -13.49
N GLY A 609 -11.48 -22.54 -12.89
CA GLY A 609 -10.62 -23.62 -13.38
C GLY A 609 -10.97 -25.01 -12.88
N GLU A 610 -11.89 -25.16 -11.91
CA GLU A 610 -12.31 -26.47 -11.39
C GLU A 610 -13.25 -27.19 -12.38
N PRO A 611 -13.02 -28.49 -12.69
CA PRO A 611 -13.89 -29.26 -13.57
C PRO A 611 -15.34 -29.32 -13.05
N GLY A 612 -16.29 -28.78 -13.82
CA GLY A 612 -17.73 -28.79 -13.49
C GLY A 612 -18.32 -27.42 -13.10
N SER A 613 -17.53 -26.33 -13.16
CA SER A 613 -17.97 -24.96 -12.87
C SER A 613 -18.64 -24.26 -14.07
N GLU A 614 -19.66 -24.87 -14.67
CA GLU A 614 -20.66 -24.07 -15.40
C GLU A 614 -21.54 -23.35 -14.37
N VAL A 615 -21.24 -22.06 -14.14
CA VAL A 615 -22.08 -21.19 -13.33
C VAL A 615 -23.37 -20.93 -14.11
N THR A 616 -24.43 -21.65 -13.74
CA THR A 616 -25.81 -21.31 -14.07
C THR A 616 -26.37 -20.38 -12.98
N ASP A 617 -27.18 -19.42 -13.40
CA ASP A 617 -27.70 -18.30 -12.61
C ASP A 617 -28.08 -18.65 -11.15
N GLY A 618 -27.30 -18.09 -10.23
CA GLY A 618 -27.78 -17.60 -8.94
C GLY A 618 -28.54 -18.57 -8.05
N LYS A 619 -27.95 -19.69 -7.63
CA LYS A 619 -28.27 -20.32 -6.33
C LYS A 619 -27.04 -20.91 -5.66
N VAL A 620 -26.72 -20.40 -4.48
CA VAL A 620 -25.74 -20.99 -3.55
C VAL A 620 -26.28 -22.33 -3.06
N LEU A 621 -25.65 -23.43 -3.46
CA LEU A 621 -25.82 -24.72 -2.79
C LEU A 621 -24.64 -24.92 -1.85
N GLN A 622 -24.90 -24.88 -0.55
CA GLN A 622 -23.99 -25.41 0.46
C GLN A 622 -23.77 -26.90 0.20
N ARG A 623 -22.51 -27.34 0.17
CA ARG A 623 -22.18 -28.77 0.24
C ARG A 623 -22.01 -29.19 1.71
N PRO A 624 -22.37 -30.44 2.05
CA PRO A 624 -22.42 -30.95 3.42
C PRO A 624 -21.06 -30.98 4.13
#